data_AF-A0A4Q2QTC1-F1
#
_entry.id   AF-A0A4Q2QTC1-F1
#
_cell.length_a   1.000
_cell.length_b   1.000
_cell.length_c   1.000
_cell.angle_alpha   90.00
_cell.angle_beta   90.00
_cell.angle_gamma   90.00
#
_symmetry.space_group_name_H-M   'P 1'
#
loop_
_entity.id
_entity.type
_entity.pdbx_description
1 polymer ?
#
loop_
_entity_poly.entity_id
_entity_poly.type
_entity_poly.pdbx_seq_one_letter_code
_entity_poly.pdbx_strand_id
1 'polypeptide(L)'
;AIVQLIDSLGNKKMQVVKYILENMDKSTNTLIITTRELTEKSKVSRQTVIDTLKTLEQAQIITRRTGAIMIHPSLVHRGKDTKEKYLLARFEDFNNNKAPINAVE
;
A
#
# COMPACT_ATOMS: atom_id res chain seq x y z
N ALA A 1 -17.13 1.10 2.85
CA ALA A 1 -15.80 1.49 3.37
C ALA A 1 -14.96 2.24 2.33
N ILE A 2 -14.50 1.61 1.23
CA ILE A 2 -13.62 2.28 0.23
C ILE A 2 -14.27 3.47 -0.47
N VAL A 3 -15.55 3.37 -0.88
CA VAL A 3 -16.25 4.45 -1.60
C VAL A 3 -16.29 5.75 -0.79
N GLN A 4 -16.52 5.66 0.52
CA GLN A 4 -16.49 6.82 1.42
C GLN A 4 -15.09 7.43 1.56
N LEU A 5 -14.05 6.61 1.53
CA LEU A 5 -12.67 7.11 1.49
C LEU A 5 -12.39 7.82 0.17
N ILE A 6 -12.83 7.25 -0.95
CA ILE A 6 -12.71 7.86 -2.29
C ILE A 6 -13.40 9.23 -2.32
N ASP A 7 -14.60 9.36 -1.75
CA ASP A 7 -15.33 10.64 -1.67
C ASP A 7 -14.63 11.66 -0.77
N SER A 8 -13.90 11.22 0.26
CA SER A 8 -13.10 12.09 1.15
C SER A 8 -11.73 12.50 0.56
N LEU A 9 -11.25 11.76 -0.45
CA LEU A 9 -9.94 11.94 -1.07
C LEU A 9 -10.06 12.89 -2.27
N GLY A 10 -9.59 14.12 -2.12
CA GLY A 10 -9.52 15.07 -3.24
C GLY A 10 -8.66 14.57 -4.42
N ASN A 11 -8.82 15.19 -5.60
CA ASN A 11 -8.26 14.73 -6.87
C ASN A 11 -6.74 14.40 -6.83
N LYS A 12 -5.95 15.22 -6.14
CA LYS A 12 -4.49 14.99 -5.96
C LYS A 12 -4.17 13.78 -5.09
N LYS A 13 -4.95 13.53 -4.04
CA LYS A 13 -4.76 12.34 -3.18
C LYS A 13 -5.11 11.08 -3.96
N MET A 14 -6.18 11.13 -4.76
CA MET A 14 -6.58 10.02 -5.63
C MET A 14 -5.51 9.66 -6.67
N GLN A 15 -4.81 10.66 -7.22
CA GLN A 15 -3.70 10.43 -8.14
C GLN A 15 -2.57 9.60 -7.51
N VAL A 16 -2.28 9.82 -6.23
CA VAL A 16 -1.29 9.01 -5.47
C VAL A 16 -1.80 7.59 -5.29
N VAL A 17 -3.06 7.40 -4.88
CA VAL A 17 -3.67 6.08 -4.69
C VAL A 17 -3.66 5.28 -6.00
N LYS A 18 -4.07 5.90 -7.10
CA LYS A 18 -4.07 5.30 -8.44
C LYS A 18 -2.67 4.84 -8.84
N TYR A 19 -1.66 5.71 -8.67
CA TYR A 19 -0.28 5.34 -8.98
C TYR A 19 0.18 4.12 -8.19
N ILE A 20 -0.16 4.04 -6.90
CA ILE A 20 0.20 2.90 -6.06
C ILE A 20 -0.43 1.61 -6.58
N LEU A 21 -1.73 1.62 -6.88
CA LEU A 21 -2.46 0.43 -7.37
C LEU A 21 -1.99 -0.04 -8.75
N GLU A 22 -1.62 0.88 -9.64
CA GLU A 22 -1.18 0.55 -11.00
C GLU A 22 0.25 -0.01 -11.06
N ASN A 23 1.12 0.39 -10.13
CA ASN A 23 2.55 0.03 -10.14
C ASN A 23 2.92 -1.04 -9.10
N MET A 24 1.97 -1.44 -8.26
CA MET A 24 2.17 -2.50 -7.27
C MET A 24 2.30 -3.87 -7.95
N ASP A 25 3.19 -4.71 -7.42
CA ASP A 25 3.25 -6.12 -7.77
C ASP A 25 2.00 -6.85 -7.25
N LYS A 26 1.21 -7.39 -8.19
CA LYS A 26 -0.06 -8.09 -7.92
C LYS A 26 0.11 -9.40 -7.15
N SER A 27 1.31 -9.99 -7.18
CA SER A 27 1.59 -11.25 -6.50
C SER A 27 1.93 -11.06 -5.03
N THR A 28 2.61 -9.96 -4.70
CA THR A 28 3.08 -9.64 -3.35
C THR A 28 2.31 -8.50 -2.69
N ASN A 29 1.38 -7.88 -3.41
CA ASN A 29 0.68 -6.65 -3.03
C ASN A 29 1.62 -5.54 -2.53
N THR A 30 2.84 -5.49 -3.07
CA THR A 30 3.90 -4.60 -2.62
C THR A 30 4.33 -3.67 -3.75
N LEU A 31 4.56 -2.41 -3.42
CA LEU A 31 5.17 -1.41 -4.28
C LEU A 31 6.49 -0.98 -3.65
N ILE A 32 7.59 -1.24 -4.34
CA ILE A 32 8.93 -0.78 -3.94
C ILE A 32 9.10 0.65 -4.46
N ILE A 33 8.89 1.63 -3.59
CA ILE A 33 9.05 3.05 -3.92
C ILE A 33 9.32 3.86 -2.66
N THR A 34 10.17 4.87 -2.77
CA THR A 34 10.36 5.87 -1.71
C THR A 34 9.30 6.98 -1.80
N THR A 35 9.07 7.70 -0.70
CA THR A 35 8.15 8.86 -0.71
C THR A 35 8.60 9.95 -1.70
N ARG A 36 9.91 10.07 -1.95
CA ARG A 36 10.46 11.06 -2.89
C ARG A 36 10.13 10.68 -4.32
N GLU A 37 10.42 9.44 -4.71
CA GLU A 37 10.08 8.94 -6.05
C GLU A 37 8.57 8.95 -6.27
N LEU A 38 7.78 8.62 -5.24
CA LEU A 38 6.32 8.69 -5.33
C LEU A 38 5.84 10.12 -5.60
N THR A 39 6.46 11.13 -4.97
CA THR A 39 6.17 12.57 -5.21
C THR A 39 6.46 12.94 -6.67
N GLU A 40 7.62 12.56 -7.18
CA GLU A 40 8.06 12.86 -8.55
C GLU A 40 7.16 12.17 -9.60
N LYS A 41 6.87 10.88 -9.41
CA LYS A 41 6.07 10.09 -10.37
C LYS A 41 4.58 10.42 -10.33
N SER A 42 4.04 10.68 -9.14
CA SER A 42 2.63 11.10 -9.02
C SER A 42 2.41 12.56 -9.35
N LYS A 43 3.46 13.38 -9.51
CA LYS A 43 3.38 14.84 -9.78
C LYS A 43 2.54 15.59 -8.73
N VAL A 44 2.61 15.15 -7.48
CA VAL A 44 1.86 15.68 -6.35
C VAL A 44 2.85 16.16 -5.30
N SER A 45 2.50 17.17 -4.49
CA SER A 45 3.41 17.68 -3.47
C SER A 45 3.73 16.64 -2.40
N ARG A 46 4.94 16.68 -1.84
CA ARG A 46 5.39 15.75 -0.79
C ARG A 46 4.43 15.74 0.40
N GLN A 47 3.91 16.91 0.78
CA GLN A 47 2.94 17.03 1.87
C GLN A 47 1.67 16.22 1.58
N THR A 48 1.10 16.38 0.38
CA THR A 48 -0.11 15.66 -0.03
C THR A 48 0.12 14.15 -0.10
N VAL A 49 1.30 13.71 -0.57
CA VAL A 49 1.68 12.29 -0.56
C VAL A 49 1.74 11.76 0.87
N ILE A 50 2.40 12.47 1.78
CA ILE A 50 2.51 12.07 3.19
C ILE A 50 1.13 11.98 3.84
N ASP A 51 0.28 12.98 3.63
CA ASP A 51 -1.06 13.02 4.22
C ASP A 51 -1.94 11.89 3.66
N THR A 52 -1.84 11.62 2.36
CA THR A 52 -2.56 10.50 1.73
C THR A 52 -2.12 9.17 2.32
N LEU A 53 -0.80 8.94 2.42
CA LEU A 53 -0.28 7.70 3.00
C LEU A 53 -0.70 7.54 4.47
N LYS A 54 -0.69 8.62 5.27
CA LYS A 54 -1.18 8.58 6.66
C LYS A 54 -2.67 8.22 6.74
N THR A 55 -3.51 8.82 5.89
CA THR A 55 -4.94 8.49 5.84
C THR A 55 -5.16 7.02 5.48
N LEU A 56 -4.39 6.48 4.54
CA LEU A 56 -4.48 5.06 4.16
C LEU A 56 -3.98 4.12 5.27
N GLU A 57 -2.94 4.50 6.01
CA GLU A 57 -2.47 3.75 7.19
C GLU A 57 -3.50 3.73 8.31
N GLN A 58 -4.11 4.89 8.61
CA GLN A 58 -5.16 5.00 9.62
C GLN A 58 -6.40 4.17 9.27
N ALA A 59 -6.70 4.04 7.98
CA ALA A 59 -7.76 3.19 7.48
C ALA A 59 -7.37 1.69 7.41
N GLN A 60 -6.16 1.31 7.84
CA GLN A 60 -5.60 -0.04 7.72
C GLN A 60 -5.59 -0.59 6.29
N ILE A 61 -5.52 0.30 5.30
CA ILE A 61 -5.51 -0.05 3.87
C ILE A 61 -4.09 -0.36 3.38
N ILE A 62 -3.10 0.32 3.93
CA ILE A 62 -1.69 0.06 3.63
C ILE A 62 -0.88 -0.05 4.91
N THR A 63 0.27 -0.70 4.79
CA THR A 63 1.41 -0.52 5.69
C THR A 63 2.62 -0.11 4.86
N ARG A 64 3.54 0.68 5.42
CA ARG A 64 4.74 1.13 4.69
C ARG A 64 5.99 1.06 5.55
N ARG A 65 7.12 0.87 4.88
CA ARG A 65 8.48 0.98 5.41
C ARG A 65 9.28 1.88 4.47
N THR A 66 10.49 2.27 4.86
CA THR A 66 11.36 3.05 3.98
C THR A 66 11.62 2.27 2.69
N GLY A 67 11.14 2.81 1.56
CA GLY A 67 11.32 2.21 0.24
C GLY A 67 10.30 1.14 -0.17
N ALA A 68 9.28 0.85 0.65
CA ALA A 68 8.25 -0.12 0.29
C ALA A 68 6.88 0.18 0.92
N ILE A 69 5.82 -0.03 0.15
CA ILE A 69 4.41 0.11 0.56
C ILE A 69 3.71 -1.21 0.25
N MET A 70 3.06 -1.83 1.23
CA MET A 70 2.25 -3.03 1.05
C MET A 70 0.77 -2.70 1.24
N ILE A 71 -0.06 -3.17 0.32
CA ILE A 71 -1.51 -2.97 0.35
C ILE A 71 -2.17 -4.15 1.07
N HIS A 72 -3.19 -3.84 1.87
CA HIS A 72 -3.95 -4.85 2.59
C HIS A 72 -4.58 -5.87 1.61
N PRO A 73 -4.42 -7.19 1.86
CA PRO A 73 -4.82 -8.23 0.91
C PRO A 73 -6.30 -8.24 0.55
N SER A 74 -7.17 -7.92 1.51
CA SER A 74 -8.63 -7.90 1.32
C SER A 74 -9.11 -6.88 0.28
N LEU A 75 -8.27 -5.93 -0.11
CA LEU A 75 -8.61 -4.89 -1.08
C LEU A 75 -8.26 -5.29 -2.52
N VAL A 76 -7.28 -6.17 -2.69
CA VAL A 76 -6.69 -6.51 -3.99
C VAL A 76 -7.11 -7.91 -4.43
N HIS A 77 -7.12 -8.87 -3.51
CA HIS A 77 -7.42 -10.27 -3.83
C HIS A 77 -8.89 -10.59 -3.58
N ARG A 78 -9.64 -10.83 -4.67
CA ARG A 78 -10.94 -11.52 -4.66
C ARG A 78 -10.78 -12.97 -5.15
N GLY A 79 -9.82 -13.73 -4.63
CA GLY A 79 -9.50 -15.07 -5.13
C GLY A 79 -8.91 -15.99 -4.07
N LYS A 80 -8.87 -17.31 -4.37
CA LYS A 80 -8.46 -18.47 -3.53
C LYS A 80 -7.91 -18.13 -2.13
N ASP A 81 -8.67 -18.50 -1.11
CA ASP A 81 -8.42 -18.34 0.34
C ASP A 81 -6.98 -18.58 0.80
N THR A 82 -6.27 -19.52 0.18
CA THR A 82 -4.88 -19.85 0.54
C THR A 82 -3.92 -18.69 0.31
N LYS A 83 -4.07 -17.96 -0.81
CA LYS A 83 -3.19 -16.81 -1.12
C LYS A 83 -3.51 -15.62 -0.23
N GLU A 84 -4.79 -15.40 0.07
CA GLU A 84 -5.22 -14.33 0.96
C GLU A 84 -4.65 -14.51 2.37
N LYS A 85 -4.74 -15.72 2.94
CA LYS A 85 -4.15 -16.05 4.25
C LYS A 85 -2.63 -15.81 4.28
N TYR A 86 -1.91 -16.22 3.23
CA TYR A 86 -0.47 -15.98 3.12
C TYR A 86 -0.13 -14.49 3.09
N LEU A 87 -0.86 -13.70 2.28
CA LEU A 87 -0.63 -12.27 2.18
C LEU A 87 -1.00 -11.53 3.46
N LEU A 88 -1.99 -12.00 4.22
CA LEU A 88 -2.35 -11.43 5.52
C LEU A 88 -1.25 -11.63 6.56
N ALA A 89 -0.71 -12.86 6.67
CA ALA A 89 0.44 -13.13 7.54
C ALA A 89 1.62 -12.23 7.18
N ARG A 90 1.93 -12.09 5.88
CA ARG A 90 3.00 -11.21 5.40
C ARG A 90 2.71 -9.73 5.70
N PHE A 91 1.46 -9.28 5.62
CA PHE A 91 1.07 -7.91 5.94
C PHE A 91 1.27 -7.59 7.43
N GLU A 92 0.91 -8.51 8.32
CA GLU A 92 1.15 -8.39 9.76
C GLU A 92 2.65 -8.34 10.09
N ASP A 93 3.45 -9.21 9.46
CA ASP A 93 4.92 -9.21 9.61
C ASP A 93 5.54 -7.89 9.13
N PHE A 94 5.06 -7.40 7.97
CA PHE A 94 5.51 -6.14 7.40
C PHE A 94 5.20 -4.95 8.32
N ASN A 95 4.04 -4.96 8.96
CA ASN A 95 3.62 -3.94 9.91
C ASN A 95 4.42 -3.99 11.23
N ASN A 96 4.76 -5.19 11.71
CA ASN A 96 5.50 -5.40 12.96
C ASN A 96 7.01 -5.17 12.85
N ASN A 97 7.52 -4.74 11.68
CA ASN A 97 8.94 -4.47 11.43
C ASN A 97 9.87 -5.70 11.66
N LYS A 98 9.30 -6.89 11.92
CA LYS A 98 10.00 -8.18 12.01
C LYS A 98 10.18 -8.72 10.60
N ALA A 99 11.27 -8.37 9.95
CA ALA A 99 11.81 -9.21 8.89
C ALA A 99 12.76 -10.23 9.54
N PRO A 100 12.71 -11.48 9.10
CA PRO A 100 13.78 -11.87 8.20
C PRO A 100 13.24 -12.12 6.80
N ILE A 101 13.89 -11.42 5.86
CA ILE A 101 14.08 -11.89 4.50
C ILE A 101 14.81 -13.24 4.59
N ASN A 102 14.32 -14.27 3.89
CA ASN A 102 14.82 -15.66 3.84
C ASN A 102 14.19 -16.63 4.85
N ALA A 103 13.04 -17.20 4.48
CA ALA A 103 12.63 -18.53 4.91
C ALA A 103 11.57 -19.09 3.93
N VAL A 104 11.97 -19.29 2.67
CA VAL A 104 11.40 -20.35 1.83
C VAL A 104 12.55 -20.83 0.93
N GLU A 105 13.37 -21.74 1.45
CA GLU A 105 13.95 -22.80 0.61
C GLU A 105 12.84 -23.81 0.28
#